data_AF-A0A254NVC8-F1
#
_entry.id   AF-A0A254NVC8-F1
#
_cell.length_a   1.000
_cell.length_b   1.000
_cell.length_c   1.000
_cell.angle_alpha   90.00
_cell.angle_beta   90.00
_cell.angle_gamma   90.00
#
_symmetry.space_group_name_H-M   'P 1'
#
loop_
_entity.id
_entity.type
_entity.pdbx_description
1 polymer ?
#
loop_
_entity_poly.entity_id
_entity_poly.type
_entity_poly.pdbx_seq_one_letter_code
_entity_poly.pdbx_strand_id
1 'polypeptide(L)'
;MNVHVPDNARRDLALVGCPECAFRFETPNYRLGMQHRCPECDTAVKPKYVRRAQDSGYSLSYHTFLQLLTMRPYRDEIVPLIAAWFDYSVEYRGRALIVRNAAGRTVDVETMHEMIQSTPRWQIVLYRKAGKFFR
;
A
#
# COMPACT_ATOMS: atom_id res chain seq x y z
N MET A 1 -21.93 -6.33 4.15
CA MET A 1 -20.79 -6.38 5.08
C MET A 1 -20.30 -4.97 5.29
N ASN A 2 -20.40 -4.43 6.51
CA ASN A 2 -19.87 -3.09 6.81
C ASN A 2 -18.35 -3.21 6.94
N VAL A 3 -17.64 -2.76 5.90
CA VAL A 3 -16.19 -2.58 5.96
C VAL A 3 -15.93 -1.47 6.98
N HIS A 4 -15.27 -1.79 8.09
CA HIS A 4 -14.82 -0.78 9.03
C HIS A 4 -13.74 0.06 8.32
N VAL A 5 -14.12 1.26 7.89
CA VAL A 5 -13.22 2.22 7.27
C VAL A 5 -12.65 3.08 8.40
N PRO A 6 -11.33 3.02 8.68
CA PRO A 6 -10.69 3.90 9.65
C PRO A 6 -10.99 5.38 9.34
N ASP A 7 -11.17 6.25 10.35
CA ASP A 7 -11.60 7.65 10.11
C ASP A 7 -10.64 8.46 9.22
N ASN A 8 -9.36 8.11 9.21
CA ASN A 8 -8.34 8.64 8.30
C ASN A 8 -8.57 8.24 6.83
N ALA A 9 -9.21 7.10 6.56
CA ALA A 9 -9.51 6.64 5.21
C ALA A 9 -10.69 7.38 4.55
N ARG A 10 -11.57 8.06 5.33
CA ARG A 10 -12.70 8.83 4.77
C ARG A 10 -12.28 10.11 4.03
N ARG A 11 -11.13 10.70 4.36
CA ARG A 11 -10.59 11.89 3.66
C ARG A 11 -9.68 11.53 2.48
N ASP A 12 -9.22 10.28 2.46
CA ASP A 12 -8.21 9.73 1.55
C ASP A 12 -8.84 8.85 0.45
N LEU A 13 -10.06 9.15 0.03
CA LEU A 13 -10.76 8.36 -0.98
C LEU A 13 -10.31 8.76 -2.39
N ALA A 14 -9.84 7.77 -3.15
CA ALA A 14 -9.53 7.90 -4.55
C ALA A 14 -10.66 7.32 -5.40
N LEU A 15 -11.03 8.03 -6.46
CA LEU A 15 -11.98 7.51 -7.44
C LEU A 15 -11.23 6.63 -8.44
N VAL A 16 -11.68 5.39 -8.56
CA VAL A 16 -11.11 4.37 -9.45
C VAL A 16 -12.17 3.82 -10.40
N GLY A 17 -11.71 3.22 -11.50
CA GLY A 17 -12.55 2.55 -12.48
C GLY A 17 -12.23 1.06 -12.55
N CYS A 18 -13.27 0.23 -12.61
CA CYS A 18 -13.15 -1.17 -12.96
C CYS A 18 -12.78 -1.29 -14.46
N PRO A 19 -11.69 -1.96 -14.84
CA PRO A 19 -11.34 -2.15 -16.25
C PRO A 19 -12.30 -3.08 -17.00
N GLU A 20 -13.07 -3.91 -16.29
CA GLU A 20 -13.95 -4.92 -16.88
C GLU A 20 -15.36 -4.39 -17.16
N CYS A 21 -15.98 -3.70 -16.20
CA CYS A 21 -17.37 -3.20 -16.31
C CYS A 21 -17.48 -1.67 -16.37
N ALA A 22 -16.35 -0.95 -16.37
CA ALA A 22 -16.27 0.52 -16.35
C ALA A 22 -16.92 1.20 -15.12
N PHE A 23 -17.45 0.44 -14.15
CA PHE A 23 -18.02 0.99 -12.92
C PHE A 23 -16.98 1.81 -12.15
N ARG A 24 -17.40 2.98 -11.65
CA ARG A 24 -16.55 3.89 -10.87
C ARG A 24 -16.93 3.82 -9.41
N PHE A 25 -15.93 3.66 -8.55
CA PHE A 25 -16.13 3.56 -7.11
C PHE A 25 -14.99 4.20 -6.35
N GLU A 26 -15.25 4.53 -5.09
CA GLU A 26 -14.26 5.11 -4.18
C GLU A 26 -13.53 4.00 -3.43
N THR A 27 -12.22 4.18 -3.27
CA THR A 27 -11.38 3.28 -2.48
C THR A 27 -10.34 4.09 -1.72
N PRO A 28 -9.93 3.70 -0.50
CA PRO A 28 -8.83 4.37 0.19
C PRO A 28 -7.57 4.39 -0.68
N ASN A 29 -6.86 5.50 -0.73
CA ASN A 29 -5.66 5.67 -1.56
C ASN A 29 -4.59 4.61 -1.28
N TYR A 30 -4.47 4.16 -0.03
CA TYR A 30 -3.50 3.13 0.31
C TYR A 30 -3.78 1.78 -0.38
N ARG A 31 -5.04 1.50 -0.74
CA ARG A 31 -5.43 0.27 -1.45
C ARG A 31 -5.15 0.31 -2.96
N LEU A 32 -4.68 1.44 -3.48
CA LEU A 32 -4.40 1.57 -4.90
C LEU A 32 -3.19 0.73 -5.29
N GLY A 33 -3.39 -0.14 -6.29
CA GLY A 33 -2.41 -1.15 -6.72
C GLY A 33 -2.55 -2.51 -6.02
N MET A 34 -3.37 -2.61 -4.95
CA MET A 34 -3.74 -3.89 -4.33
C MET A 34 -4.87 -4.57 -5.10
N GLN A 35 -4.94 -5.90 -5.03
CA GLN A 35 -6.05 -6.64 -5.62
C GLN A 35 -7.29 -6.55 -4.73
N HIS A 36 -8.42 -6.15 -5.29
CA HIS A 36 -9.72 -6.24 -4.61
C HIS A 36 -10.86 -6.44 -5.61
N ARG A 37 -12.03 -6.84 -5.11
CA ARG A 37 -13.19 -7.11 -5.95
C ARG A 37 -13.92 -5.82 -6.32
N CYS A 38 -14.34 -5.73 -7.58
CA CYS A 38 -15.23 -4.68 -8.03
C CYS A 38 -16.59 -4.83 -7.33
N PRO A 39 -17.17 -3.77 -6.73
CA PRO A 39 -18.46 -3.87 -6.04
C PRO A 39 -19.65 -4.14 -7.00
N GLU A 40 -19.47 -3.91 -8.30
CA GLU A 40 -20.54 -4.09 -9.31
C GLU A 40 -20.47 -5.47 -9.97
N CYS A 41 -19.32 -5.85 -10.54
CA CYS A 41 -19.18 -7.10 -11.30
C CYS A 41 -18.45 -8.22 -10.55
N ASP A 42 -18.05 -7.98 -9.31
CA ASP A 42 -17.30 -8.92 -8.44
C ASP A 42 -15.94 -9.41 -8.99
N THR A 43 -15.52 -8.93 -10.17
CA THR A 43 -14.22 -9.28 -10.73
C THR A 43 -13.08 -8.77 -9.87
N ALA A 44 -12.05 -9.58 -9.68
CA ALA A 44 -10.83 -9.19 -9.00
C ALA A 44 -10.01 -8.24 -9.88
N VAL A 45 -9.83 -7.01 -9.44
CA VAL A 45 -9.17 -5.94 -10.20
C VAL A 45 -8.01 -5.33 -9.42
N LYS A 46 -7.05 -4.76 -10.14
CA LYS A 46 -6.02 -3.87 -9.59
C LYS A 46 -6.30 -2.45 -10.10
N PRO A 47 -7.12 -1.68 -9.40
CA PRO A 47 -7.62 -0.43 -9.95
C PRO A 47 -6.49 0.59 -10.13
N LYS A 48 -6.59 1.31 -11.24
CA LYS A 48 -5.76 2.47 -11.55
C LYS A 48 -6.55 3.75 -11.29
N TYR A 49 -5.86 4.85 -11.03
CA TYR A 49 -6.49 6.14 -10.77
C TYR A 49 -7.39 6.57 -11.92
N VAL A 50 -8.58 7.06 -11.57
CA VAL A 50 -9.40 7.93 -12.44
C VAL A 50 -9.27 9.39 -11.97
N ARG A 51 -9.28 9.61 -10.65
CA ARG A 51 -8.99 10.91 -10.03
C ARG A 51 -8.28 10.71 -8.70
N ARG A 52 -7.19 11.46 -8.46
CA ARG A 52 -6.47 11.45 -7.17
C ARG A 52 -7.33 12.10 -6.07
N ALA A 53 -7.23 11.57 -4.85
CA ALA A 53 -7.73 12.24 -3.66
C ALA A 53 -7.09 13.64 -3.56
N GLN A 54 -7.88 14.65 -3.17
CA GLN A 54 -7.38 16.03 -3.03
C GLN A 54 -6.48 16.20 -1.80
N ASP A 55 -6.67 15.37 -0.77
CA ASP A 55 -5.83 15.30 0.42
C ASP A 55 -5.71 13.84 0.87
N SER A 56 -4.53 13.24 0.65
CA SER A 56 -4.27 11.86 1.11
C SER A 56 -3.62 11.81 2.49
N GLY A 57 -3.41 12.96 3.14
CA GLY A 57 -2.70 13.06 4.40
C GLY A 57 -1.33 12.37 4.35
N TYR A 58 -1.17 11.32 5.16
CA TYR A 58 0.05 10.50 5.23
C TYR A 58 -0.07 9.15 4.53
N SER A 59 -1.15 8.94 3.79
CA SER A 59 -1.40 7.68 3.07
C SER A 59 -0.47 7.52 1.88
N LEU A 60 0.03 6.32 1.68
CA LEU A 60 0.81 5.95 0.49
C LEU A 60 0.09 4.84 -0.27
N SER A 61 0.02 4.97 -1.59
CA SER A 61 -0.45 3.88 -2.44
C SER A 61 0.46 2.65 -2.31
N TYR A 62 -0.10 1.46 -2.54
CA TYR A 62 0.69 0.24 -2.54
C TYR A 62 1.78 0.25 -3.62
N HIS A 63 1.49 0.88 -4.77
CA HIS A 63 2.51 1.06 -5.82
C HIS A 63 3.72 1.85 -5.33
N THR A 64 3.49 2.99 -4.66
CA THR A 64 4.57 3.78 -4.05
C THR A 64 5.31 2.96 -3.01
N PHE A 65 4.61 2.21 -2.17
CA PHE A 65 5.26 1.36 -1.17
C PHE A 65 6.20 0.32 -1.80
N LEU A 66 5.77 -0.33 -2.88
CA LEU A 66 6.64 -1.25 -3.64
C LEU A 66 7.86 -0.55 -4.24
N GLN A 67 7.70 0.67 -4.76
CA GLN A 67 8.84 1.46 -5.26
C GLN A 67 9.84 1.76 -4.13
N LEU A 68 9.36 2.16 -2.96
CA LEU A 68 10.22 2.43 -1.80
C LEU A 68 10.98 1.17 -1.33
N LEU A 69 10.36 -0.02 -1.42
CA LEU A 69 11.00 -1.27 -1.07
C LEU A 69 12.02 -1.75 -2.11
N THR A 70 11.92 -1.31 -3.37
CA THR A 70 12.75 -1.85 -4.46
C THR A 70 13.82 -0.89 -4.97
N MET A 71 13.62 0.43 -4.83
CA MET A 71 14.51 1.45 -5.35
C MET A 71 15.50 1.94 -4.29
N ARG A 72 16.79 2.03 -4.65
CA ARG A 72 17.78 2.75 -3.84
C ARG A 72 17.69 4.27 -4.07
N PRO A 73 18.00 5.11 -3.06
CA PRO A 73 18.46 4.75 -1.71
C PRO A 73 17.32 4.38 -0.73
N TYR A 74 16.06 4.58 -1.13
CA TYR A 74 14.89 4.44 -0.25
C TYR A 74 14.79 3.07 0.41
N ARG A 75 15.04 2.00 -0.34
CA ARG A 75 15.11 0.64 0.17
C ARG A 75 15.98 0.53 1.43
N ASP A 76 17.15 1.15 1.41
CA ASP A 76 18.13 1.04 2.50
C ASP A 76 17.64 1.77 3.77
N GLU A 77 16.70 2.72 3.64
CA GLU A 77 16.03 3.37 4.77
C GLU A 77 14.74 2.64 5.22
N ILE A 78 14.00 2.01 4.29
CA ILE A 78 12.70 1.38 4.59
C ILE A 78 12.84 -0.05 5.11
N VAL A 79 13.73 -0.86 4.56
CA VAL A 79 13.89 -2.27 4.99
C VAL A 79 14.19 -2.39 6.51
N PRO A 80 15.06 -1.56 7.11
CA PRO A 80 15.28 -1.59 8.55
C PRO A 80 14.02 -1.26 9.38
N LEU A 81 13.13 -0.41 8.88
CA LEU A 81 11.85 -0.12 9.55
C LEU A 81 10.93 -1.34 9.55
N ILE A 82 10.85 -2.04 8.41
CA ILE A 82 10.08 -3.29 8.30
C ILE A 82 10.59 -4.35 9.27
N ALA A 83 11.91 -4.53 9.34
CA ALA A 83 12.53 -5.43 10.31
C ALA A 83 12.19 -5.04 11.75
N ALA A 84 12.28 -3.75 12.09
CA ALA A 84 11.99 -3.27 13.44
C ALA A 84 10.50 -3.38 13.84
N TRP A 85 9.57 -3.23 12.89
CA TRP A 85 8.13 -3.26 13.18
C TRP A 85 7.54 -4.66 13.25
N PHE A 86 8.06 -5.59 12.44
CA PHE A 86 7.45 -6.90 12.26
C PHE A 86 8.37 -8.09 12.55
N ASP A 87 9.66 -7.85 12.81
CA ASP A 87 10.70 -8.87 12.83
C ASP A 87 10.77 -9.66 11.51
N TYR A 88 10.64 -8.93 10.41
CA TYR A 88 10.64 -9.48 9.06
C TYR A 88 12.01 -9.27 8.39
N SER A 89 12.40 -10.24 7.56
CA SER A 89 13.56 -10.13 6.69
C SER A 89 13.11 -9.91 5.24
N VAL A 90 13.93 -9.18 4.49
CA VAL A 90 13.66 -8.84 3.09
C VAL A 90 14.80 -9.32 2.22
N GLU A 91 14.50 -10.26 1.33
CA GLU A 91 15.42 -10.82 0.34
C GLU A 91 15.07 -10.30 -1.05
N TYR A 92 16.10 -10.13 -1.89
CA TYR A 92 15.95 -9.72 -3.29
C TYR A 92 16.58 -10.76 -4.18
N ARG A 93 15.78 -11.38 -5.06
CA ARG A 93 16.25 -12.33 -6.08
C ARG A 93 16.07 -11.69 -7.45
N GLY A 94 17.11 -11.01 -7.91
CA GLY A 94 17.02 -10.15 -9.10
C GLY A 94 16.03 -9.01 -8.87
N ARG A 95 14.92 -9.01 -9.62
CA ARG A 95 13.82 -8.03 -9.45
C ARG A 95 12.73 -8.49 -8.47
N ALA A 96 12.77 -9.74 -8.02
CA ALA A 96 11.77 -10.28 -7.11
C ALA A 96 12.08 -9.88 -5.66
N LEU A 97 11.08 -9.29 -5.00
CA LEU A 97 11.07 -9.00 -3.58
C LEU A 97 10.45 -10.19 -2.83
N ILE A 98 11.14 -10.73 -1.84
CA ILE A 98 10.62 -11.79 -0.96
C ILE A 98 10.72 -11.30 0.48
N VAL A 99 9.58 -11.20 1.16
CA VAL A 99 9.52 -10.83 2.58
C VAL A 99 9.21 -12.07 3.39
N ARG A 100 9.96 -12.31 4.47
CA ARG A 100 9.77 -13.44 5.38
C ARG A 100 9.57 -12.96 6.80
N ASN A 101 8.76 -13.67 7.58
CA ASN A 101 8.67 -13.45 9.02
C ASN A 101 9.80 -14.16 9.80
N ALA A 102 9.84 -13.96 11.12
CA ALA A 102 10.78 -14.62 12.03
C ALA A 102 10.80 -16.16 11.91
N ALA A 103 9.67 -16.78 11.55
CA ALA A 103 9.56 -18.21 11.31
C ALA A 103 10.02 -18.64 9.89
N GLY A 104 10.57 -17.72 9.08
CA GLY A 104 11.03 -17.97 7.71
C GLY A 104 9.92 -18.09 6.67
N ARG A 105 8.65 -17.88 7.02
CA ARG A 105 7.51 -18.01 6.11
C ARG A 105 7.36 -16.74 5.26
N THR A 106 7.08 -16.92 3.97
CA THR A 106 6.79 -15.79 3.07
C THR A 106 5.54 -15.05 3.53
N VAL A 107 5.61 -13.72 3.54
CA VAL A 107 4.51 -12.84 3.94
C VAL A 107 3.95 -12.15 2.70
N ASP A 108 2.63 -11.95 2.69
CA ASP A 108 1.97 -11.13 1.70
C ASP A 108 2.28 -9.64 1.93
N VAL A 109 2.89 -9.01 0.93
CA VAL A 109 3.34 -7.62 0.99
C VAL A 109 2.15 -6.65 0.95
N GLU A 110 1.03 -7.04 0.35
CA GLU A 110 -0.23 -6.26 0.37
C GLU A 110 -0.77 -6.17 1.80
N THR A 111 -0.87 -7.29 2.50
CA THR A 111 -1.26 -7.33 3.92
C THR A 111 -0.32 -6.51 4.80
N MET A 112 1.00 -6.62 4.62
CA MET A 112 1.98 -5.83 5.36
C MET A 112 1.78 -4.32 5.15
N HIS A 113 1.52 -3.90 3.91
CA HIS A 113 1.21 -2.50 3.59
C HIS A 113 -0.05 -2.02 4.31
N GLU A 114 -1.13 -2.80 4.29
CA GLU A 114 -2.36 -2.46 4.98
C GLU A 114 -2.18 -2.32 6.50
N MET A 115 -1.37 -3.19 7.12
CA MET A 115 -1.02 -3.07 8.55
C MET A 115 -0.26 -1.77 8.85
N ILE A 116 0.66 -1.35 7.98
CA ILE A 116 1.38 -0.08 8.13
C ILE A 116 0.43 1.11 8.02
N GLN A 117 -0.47 1.08 7.04
CA GLN A 117 -1.39 2.19 6.73
C GLN A 117 -2.52 2.32 7.76
N SER A 118 -2.88 1.22 8.43
CA SER A 118 -3.83 1.21 9.56
C SER A 118 -3.17 1.56 10.90
N THR A 119 -1.83 1.67 10.97
CA THR A 119 -1.10 2.04 12.18
C THR A 119 -0.57 3.48 12.07
N PRO A 120 -1.20 4.49 12.71
CA PRO A 120 -0.89 5.91 12.47
C PRO A 120 0.59 6.28 12.65
N ARG A 121 1.24 5.72 13.67
CA ARG A 121 2.67 5.96 13.94
C ARG A 121 3.56 5.47 12.81
N TRP A 122 3.29 4.28 12.27
CA TRP A 122 4.07 3.70 11.18
C TRP A 122 3.79 4.41 9.86
N GLN A 123 2.52 4.73 9.59
CA GLN A 123 2.10 5.51 8.42
C GLN A 123 2.85 6.85 8.34
N ILE A 124 2.87 7.64 9.42
CA ILE A 124 3.57 8.94 9.45
C ILE A 124 5.07 8.79 9.19
N VAL A 125 5.71 7.79 9.81
CA VAL A 125 7.15 7.55 9.64
C VAL A 125 7.46 7.16 8.20
N LEU A 126 6.71 6.22 7.63
CA LEU A 126 6.88 5.78 6.25
C LEU A 126 6.65 6.95 5.27
N TYR A 127 5.58 7.73 5.46
CA TYR A 127 5.29 8.90 4.63
C TYR A 127 6.43 9.92 4.64
N ARG A 128 6.98 10.25 5.82
CA ARG A 128 8.10 11.21 5.92
C ARG A 128 9.34 10.74 5.17
N LYS A 129 9.62 9.43 5.18
CA LYS A 129 10.70 8.83 4.38
C LYS A 129 10.38 8.91 2.88
N ALA A 130 9.14 8.63 2.51
CA ALA A 130 8.64 8.76 1.14
C ALA A 130 8.63 10.21 0.63
N GLY A 131 8.51 11.22 1.50
CA GLY A 131 8.58 12.63 1.10
C GLY A 131 9.87 13.01 0.38
N LYS A 132 10.97 12.27 0.61
CA LYS A 132 12.22 12.39 -0.17
C LYS A 132 12.11 11.82 -1.58
N PHE A 133 11.23 10.84 -1.79
CA PHE A 133 11.00 10.13 -3.06
C PHE A 133 10.25 10.97 -4.09
N PHE A 134 9.39 11.87 -3.64
CA PHE A 134 8.55 12.70 -4.49
C PHE A 134 9.16 14.06 -4.85
N ARG A 135 10.40 14.32 -4.44
CA ARG A 135 11.14 15.57 -4.71
C ARG A 135 12.14 15.41 -5.82
#